data_AF-A0A2V8DBG9-F1
#
_entry.id   AF-A0A2V8DBG9-F1
#
_cell.length_a   1.000
_cell.length_b   1.000
_cell.length_c   1.000
_cell.angle_alpha   90.00
_cell.angle_beta   90.00
_cell.angle_gamma   90.00
#
_symmetry.space_group_name_H-M   'P 1'
#
loop_
_entity.id
_entity.type
_entity.pdbx_description
1 polymer ?
#
loop_
_entity_poly.entity_id
_entity_poly.type
_entity_poly.pdbx_seq_one_letter_code
_entity_poly.pdbx_strand_id
1 'polypeptide(L)'
;MAHVHRVGDICDLALVARAVVASHHAGRMERARMGAQGGRSMNTRRAAVALALLACAAVATRIAPGDAGGHDIALANVPYTIGTWNGTDAAPLDAETERTLAADAVLNRTYLAGNEAVGLYIAYYRAQRPGVSVHSPLHCLPGTGWEAEDARTIDFAGAGADSQMKRLIVRKNLNRAVVLYGYSVQGRLIADEMLSKLWLLRDRIQRGRGDAALVRVVVPVTGTIEAAERRGLAFTRDFLPYVLQLWS
;
A
#
# COMPACT_ATOMS: atom_id res chain seq x y z
N MET A 1 -1.46 44.04 -16.09
CA MET A 1 -0.96 43.27 -17.26
C MET A 1 -1.73 41.96 -17.26
N ALA A 2 -2.41 41.48 -18.29
CA ALA A 2 -2.83 41.98 -19.59
C ALA A 2 -3.58 40.78 -20.22
N HIS A 3 -4.75 41.03 -20.82
CA HIS A 3 -5.40 40.23 -21.88
C HIS A 3 -5.80 38.77 -21.56
N VAL A 4 -7.06 38.40 -21.31
CA VAL A 4 -8.36 38.60 -22.01
C VAL A 4 -8.57 37.66 -23.21
N HIS A 5 -9.81 37.13 -23.30
CA HIS A 5 -10.63 36.72 -24.46
C HIS A 5 -10.88 35.22 -24.62
N ARG A 6 -12.11 34.72 -24.90
CA ARG A 6 -13.35 35.30 -25.48
C ARG A 6 -14.58 34.57 -24.88
N VAL A 7 -15.65 35.24 -24.41
CA VAL A 7 -16.72 35.97 -25.15
C VAL A 7 -17.74 35.03 -25.80
N GLY A 8 -18.99 35.24 -25.40
CA GLY A 8 -20.23 34.80 -26.03
C GLY A 8 -21.42 35.50 -25.37
N ASP A 9 -21.39 36.84 -25.37
CA ASP A 9 -22.50 37.73 -24.99
C ASP A 9 -23.55 37.86 -26.11
N ILE A 10 -24.64 38.58 -25.80
CA ILE A 10 -25.66 39.24 -26.65
C ILE A 10 -27.04 38.55 -26.52
N CYS A 11 -28.19 39.20 -26.33
CA CYS A 11 -28.61 40.56 -25.92
C CYS A 11 -30.13 40.50 -25.66
N ASP A 12 -30.59 41.40 -24.79
CA ASP A 12 -31.80 42.25 -24.82
C ASP A 12 -33.24 41.79 -25.11
N LEU A 13 -34.09 42.46 -24.33
CA LEU A 13 -35.54 42.65 -24.37
C LEU A 13 -36.16 42.82 -25.77
N ALA A 14 -37.38 42.27 -25.94
CA ALA A 14 -38.52 43.02 -26.47
C ALA A 14 -39.87 42.38 -26.06
N LEU A 15 -40.79 43.24 -25.59
CA LEU A 15 -42.21 42.99 -25.37
C LEU A 15 -42.94 42.57 -26.65
N VAL A 16 -43.85 41.59 -26.59
CA VAL A 16 -45.23 41.69 -27.17
C VAL A 16 -46.19 40.84 -26.35
N ALA A 17 -47.36 41.42 -26.09
CA ALA A 17 -48.44 40.91 -25.26
C ALA A 17 -49.29 39.81 -25.91
N ARG A 18 -49.80 38.94 -25.02
CA ARG A 18 -51.11 38.27 -24.97
C ARG A 18 -51.46 37.12 -25.94
N ALA A 19 -52.16 36.16 -25.31
CA ALA A 19 -52.93 35.01 -25.80
C ALA A 19 -52.08 33.73 -25.95
N VAL A 20 -52.30 32.62 -25.24
CA VAL A 20 -53.57 32.01 -24.80
C VAL A 20 -53.34 31.24 -23.49
N VAL A 21 -54.19 31.52 -22.51
CA VAL A 21 -54.47 30.63 -21.38
C VAL A 21 -55.16 29.39 -21.94
N ALA A 22 -54.51 28.22 -21.85
CA ALA A 22 -55.11 26.90 -21.57
C ALA A 22 -54.18 25.79 -22.09
N SER A 23 -53.46 25.12 -21.18
CA SER A 23 -53.00 23.70 -21.28
C SER A 23 -51.72 23.36 -20.51
N HIS A 24 -51.32 24.11 -19.46
CA HIS A 24 -50.10 23.74 -18.69
C HIS A 24 -50.27 23.49 -17.19
N HIS A 25 -51.49 23.27 -16.70
CA HIS A 25 -51.72 22.93 -15.28
C HIS A 25 -51.91 21.45 -14.95
N ALA A 26 -52.03 20.55 -15.93
CA ALA A 26 -52.11 19.10 -15.67
C ALA A 26 -50.74 18.40 -15.65
N GLY A 27 -49.78 18.79 -16.50
CA GLY A 27 -48.48 18.10 -16.61
C GLY A 27 -47.44 18.40 -15.51
N ARG A 28 -47.63 19.46 -14.71
CA ARG A 28 -46.66 19.89 -13.66
C ARG A 28 -46.85 19.14 -12.33
N MET A 29 -48.08 18.72 -12.02
CA MET A 29 -48.39 17.99 -10.77
C MET A 29 -48.01 16.51 -10.85
N GLU A 30 -48.07 15.91 -12.04
CA GLU A 30 -47.77 14.49 -12.24
C GLU A 30 -46.25 14.21 -12.29
N ARG A 31 -45.47 15.09 -12.92
CA ARG A 31 -43.99 15.03 -12.87
C ARG A 31 -43.41 15.32 -11.48
N ALA A 32 -44.05 16.18 -10.69
CA ALA A 32 -43.65 16.45 -9.30
C ALA A 32 -43.95 15.26 -8.36
N ARG A 33 -45.07 14.55 -8.57
CA ARG A 33 -45.42 13.35 -7.79
C ARG A 33 -44.57 12.12 -8.16
N MET A 34 -44.27 11.91 -9.45
CA MET A 34 -43.37 10.84 -9.89
C MET A 34 -41.90 11.10 -9.49
N GLY A 35 -41.43 12.35 -9.53
CA GLY A 35 -40.10 12.73 -9.06
C GLY A 35 -39.94 12.59 -7.53
N ALA A 36 -40.97 12.95 -6.77
CA ALA A 36 -40.99 12.80 -5.31
C ALA A 36 -41.09 11.34 -4.86
N GLN A 37 -41.89 10.50 -5.53
CA GLN A 37 -41.95 9.04 -5.24
C GLN A 37 -40.68 8.30 -5.67
N GLY A 38 -40.09 8.64 -6.81
CA GLY A 38 -38.82 8.08 -7.28
C GLY A 38 -37.63 8.46 -6.37
N GLY A 39 -37.56 9.72 -5.93
CA GLY A 39 -36.54 10.19 -5.00
C GLY A 39 -36.68 9.61 -3.58
N ARG A 40 -37.91 9.46 -3.08
CA ARG A 40 -38.17 8.90 -1.74
C ARG A 40 -37.89 7.39 -1.68
N SER A 41 -38.25 6.64 -2.72
CA SER A 41 -37.94 5.21 -2.85
C SER A 41 -36.44 4.93 -3.00
N MET A 42 -35.72 5.76 -3.76
CA MET A 42 -34.28 5.62 -3.92
C MET A 42 -33.53 6.00 -2.64
N ASN A 43 -34.00 7.01 -1.89
CA ASN A 43 -33.44 7.37 -0.59
C ASN A 43 -33.73 6.34 0.49
N THR A 44 -34.91 5.71 0.52
CA THR A 44 -35.20 4.64 1.48
C THR A 44 -34.41 3.37 1.18
N ARG A 45 -34.24 3.00 -0.09
CA ARG A 45 -33.36 1.88 -0.49
C ARG A 45 -31.90 2.15 -0.13
N ARG A 46 -31.39 3.35 -0.40
CA ARG A 46 -30.03 3.76 -0.01
C ARG A 46 -29.87 3.76 1.51
N ALA A 47 -30.84 4.26 2.25
CA ALA A 47 -30.83 4.25 3.71
C ALA A 47 -30.86 2.82 4.27
N ALA A 48 -31.68 1.93 3.71
CA ALA A 48 -31.74 0.53 4.10
C ALA A 48 -30.43 -0.20 3.83
N VAL A 49 -29.80 0.03 2.67
CA VAL A 49 -28.46 -0.52 2.34
C VAL A 49 -27.40 0.04 3.30
N ALA A 50 -27.43 1.34 3.59
CA ALA A 50 -26.50 1.95 4.54
C ALA A 50 -26.67 1.38 5.96
N LEU A 51 -27.90 1.24 6.43
CA LEU A 51 -28.19 0.60 7.73
C LEU A 51 -27.76 -0.87 7.75
N ALA A 52 -28.00 -1.62 6.67
CA ALA A 52 -27.54 -3.00 6.57
C ALA A 52 -26.01 -3.08 6.61
N LEU A 53 -25.30 -2.20 5.90
CA LEU A 53 -23.83 -2.14 5.93
C LEU A 53 -23.30 -1.76 7.32
N LEU A 54 -23.93 -0.79 8.00
CA LEU A 54 -23.57 -0.41 9.37
C LEU A 54 -23.84 -1.53 10.38
N ALA A 55 -24.98 -2.22 10.27
CA ALA A 55 -25.32 -3.36 11.11
C ALA A 55 -24.35 -4.52 10.87
N CYS A 56 -24.04 -4.85 9.62
CA CYS A 56 -23.03 -5.84 9.28
C CYS A 56 -21.65 -5.46 9.82
N ALA A 57 -21.24 -4.19 9.72
CA ALA A 57 -19.97 -3.72 10.28
C ALA A 57 -19.94 -3.83 11.81
N ALA A 58 -21.04 -3.47 12.49
CA ALA A 58 -21.16 -3.56 13.95
C ALA A 58 -21.20 -5.01 14.47
N VAL A 59 -21.79 -5.93 13.70
CA VAL A 59 -21.74 -7.37 14.00
C VAL A 59 -20.34 -7.92 13.72
N ALA A 60 -19.71 -7.51 12.62
CA ALA A 60 -18.35 -7.91 12.27
C ALA A 60 -17.34 -7.48 13.33
N THR A 61 -17.46 -6.31 13.95
CA THR A 61 -16.56 -5.90 15.05
C THR A 61 -16.75 -6.69 16.33
N ARG A 62 -17.91 -7.32 16.54
CA ARG A 62 -18.18 -8.17 17.72
C ARG A 62 -17.80 -9.63 17.50
N ILE A 63 -17.89 -10.12 16.26
CA ILE A 63 -17.53 -11.49 15.89
C ILE A 63 -16.05 -11.61 15.51
N ALA A 64 -15.45 -10.52 15.01
CA ALA A 64 -14.01 -10.49 14.75
C ALA A 64 -13.30 -10.89 16.05
N PRO A 65 -12.50 -11.97 16.03
CA PRO A 65 -11.64 -12.30 17.14
C PRO A 65 -10.86 -11.04 17.53
N GLY A 66 -10.78 -10.74 18.83
CA GLY A 66 -9.79 -9.76 19.31
C GLY A 66 -8.42 -10.15 18.77
N ASP A 67 -7.53 -9.18 18.54
CA ASP A 67 -6.18 -9.47 18.02
C ASP A 67 -5.60 -10.64 18.81
N ALA A 68 -5.49 -11.81 18.19
CA ALA A 68 -5.16 -13.05 18.90
C ALA A 68 -3.70 -13.07 19.40
N GLY A 69 -3.05 -11.90 19.47
CA GLY A 69 -1.62 -11.73 19.42
C GLY A 69 -1.14 -12.19 18.05
N GLY A 70 -0.62 -11.28 17.23
CA GLY A 70 0.21 -11.72 16.11
C GLY A 70 1.36 -12.58 16.62
N HIS A 71 1.90 -13.41 15.74
CA HIS A 71 2.96 -14.35 16.09
C HIS A 71 4.21 -13.59 16.59
N ASP A 72 4.82 -14.03 17.68
CA ASP A 72 6.11 -13.47 18.09
C ASP A 72 7.21 -14.07 17.22
N ILE A 73 7.67 -13.28 16.26
CA ILE A 73 8.80 -13.67 15.43
C ILE A 73 10.11 -13.26 16.10
N ALA A 74 11.07 -14.15 16.08
CA ALA A 74 12.44 -13.83 16.40
C ALA A 74 13.17 -13.42 15.12
N LEU A 75 13.10 -12.14 14.73
CA LEU A 75 13.88 -11.63 13.60
C LEU A 75 15.39 -11.88 13.78
N ALA A 76 15.85 -12.00 15.03
CA ALA A 76 17.22 -12.39 15.38
C ALA A 76 17.63 -13.77 14.83
N ASN A 77 16.67 -14.65 14.52
CA ASN A 77 16.93 -15.99 13.96
C ASN A 77 17.26 -15.95 12.46
N VAL A 78 17.12 -14.80 11.78
CA VAL A 78 17.65 -14.66 10.42
C VAL A 78 19.17 -14.89 10.49
N PRO A 79 19.73 -15.86 9.75
CA PRO A 79 21.13 -16.23 9.89
C PRO A 79 22.09 -15.07 9.57
N TYR A 80 23.22 -15.01 10.26
CA TYR A 80 24.32 -14.12 9.84
C TYR A 80 25.02 -14.63 8.58
N THR A 81 24.96 -15.93 8.29
CA THR A 81 25.57 -16.50 7.09
C THR A 81 24.51 -17.10 6.18
N ILE A 82 24.46 -16.65 4.93
CA ILE A 82 23.49 -17.11 3.91
C ILE A 82 24.29 -17.43 2.64
N GLY A 83 24.55 -18.71 2.37
CA GLY A 83 25.44 -19.09 1.28
C GLY A 83 26.84 -18.50 1.45
N THR A 84 27.27 -17.65 0.51
CA THR A 84 28.56 -16.93 0.57
C THR A 84 28.48 -15.58 1.30
N TRP A 85 27.27 -15.14 1.65
CA TRP A 85 27.01 -13.86 2.28
C TRP A 85 27.26 -13.92 3.79
N ASN A 86 28.01 -12.96 4.30
CA ASN A 86 28.25 -12.79 5.73
C ASN A 86 27.68 -11.46 6.21
N GLY A 87 26.81 -11.54 7.20
CA GLY A 87 26.02 -10.47 7.73
C GLY A 87 26.70 -9.77 8.90
N THR A 88 26.45 -8.48 9.02
CA THR A 88 26.77 -7.68 10.20
C THR A 88 25.62 -6.72 10.42
N ASP A 89 25.12 -6.67 11.65
CA ASP A 89 24.03 -5.76 11.99
C ASP A 89 24.48 -4.33 11.72
N ALA A 90 23.62 -3.57 11.05
CA ALA A 90 23.86 -2.17 10.79
C ALA A 90 23.53 -1.35 12.05
N ALA A 91 23.96 -0.09 12.06
CA ALA A 91 23.57 0.82 13.13
C ALA A 91 22.03 0.86 13.27
N PRO A 92 21.51 1.04 14.50
CA PRO A 92 20.10 1.27 14.74
C PRO A 92 19.59 2.43 13.88
N LEU A 93 18.30 2.38 13.56
CA LEU A 93 17.66 3.52 12.92
C LEU A 93 17.68 4.72 13.88
N ASP A 94 17.62 5.93 13.35
CA ASP A 94 17.47 7.10 14.22
C ASP A 94 16.10 7.06 14.94
N ALA A 95 16.05 7.65 16.13
CA ALA A 95 14.89 7.55 17.00
C ALA A 95 13.61 8.17 16.40
N GLU A 96 13.72 9.10 15.45
CA GLU A 96 12.56 9.68 14.76
C GLU A 96 11.99 8.70 13.73
N THR A 97 12.86 8.07 12.93
CA THR A 97 12.48 7.00 12.00
C THR A 97 11.86 5.81 12.74
N GLU A 98 12.44 5.36 13.85
CA GLU A 98 11.87 4.25 14.64
C GLU A 98 10.48 4.59 15.19
N ARG A 99 10.31 5.79 15.73
CA ARG A 99 9.00 6.27 16.22
C ARG A 99 7.96 6.37 15.11
N THR A 100 8.36 6.83 13.93
CA THR A 100 7.47 6.98 12.78
C THR A 100 7.05 5.63 12.23
N LEU A 101 7.99 4.69 12.10
CA LEU A 101 7.71 3.35 11.60
C LEU A 101 6.89 2.54 12.60
N ALA A 102 7.12 2.73 13.90
CA ALA A 102 6.43 2.07 15.01
C ALA A 102 6.31 0.54 14.82
N ALA A 103 7.36 -0.07 14.27
CA ALA A 103 7.45 -1.51 14.07
C ALA A 103 7.68 -2.21 15.42
N ASP A 104 7.08 -3.38 15.57
CA ASP A 104 7.21 -4.22 16.77
C ASP A 104 8.58 -4.91 16.85
N ALA A 105 9.16 -5.21 15.70
CA ALA A 105 10.53 -5.69 15.58
C ALA A 105 11.16 -5.19 14.28
N VAL A 106 12.46 -4.91 14.34
CA VAL A 106 13.25 -4.46 13.18
C VAL A 106 14.50 -5.32 13.06
N LEU A 107 14.81 -5.71 11.83
CA LEU A 107 16.13 -6.21 11.45
C LEU A 107 16.74 -5.23 10.45
N ASN A 108 17.95 -4.77 10.74
CA ASN A 108 18.74 -3.93 9.83
C ASN A 108 20.15 -4.53 9.75
N ARG A 109 20.48 -5.18 8.63
CA ARG A 109 21.72 -5.95 8.48
C ARG A 109 22.33 -5.74 7.11
N THR A 110 23.64 -5.60 7.06
CA THR A 110 24.39 -5.59 5.81
C THR A 110 25.08 -6.93 5.61
N TYR A 111 24.94 -7.50 4.42
CA TYR A 111 25.57 -8.74 4.00
C TYR A 111 26.66 -8.45 2.98
N LEU A 112 27.82 -9.11 3.15
CA LEU A 112 28.98 -8.99 2.29
C LEU A 112 29.34 -10.33 1.67
N ALA A 113 29.65 -10.33 0.38
CA ALA A 113 30.23 -11.46 -0.35
C ALA A 113 31.39 -10.95 -1.21
N GLY A 114 32.64 -11.09 -0.71
CA GLY A 114 33.80 -10.44 -1.33
C GLY A 114 33.67 -8.91 -1.28
N ASN A 115 33.73 -8.25 -2.44
CA ASN A 115 33.56 -6.80 -2.57
C ASN A 115 32.09 -6.39 -2.81
N GLU A 116 31.16 -7.35 -2.74
CA GLU A 116 29.74 -7.11 -2.96
C GLU A 116 29.02 -6.87 -1.63
N ALA A 117 28.13 -5.87 -1.60
CA ALA A 117 27.34 -5.53 -0.42
C ALA A 117 25.84 -5.47 -0.74
N VAL A 118 25.04 -5.96 0.19
CA VAL A 118 23.57 -5.91 0.16
C VAL A 118 23.04 -5.56 1.55
N GLY A 119 22.15 -4.56 1.63
CA GLY A 119 21.42 -4.23 2.86
C GLY A 119 20.09 -4.97 2.91
N LEU A 120 19.83 -5.68 4.00
CA LEU A 120 18.54 -6.28 4.33
C LEU A 120 17.88 -5.49 5.46
N TYR A 121 16.65 -5.09 5.22
CA TYR A 121 15.81 -4.41 6.19
C TYR A 121 14.46 -5.13 6.30
N ILE A 122 14.05 -5.47 7.53
CA ILE A 122 12.74 -6.07 7.81
C ILE A 122 12.08 -5.27 8.93
N ALA A 123 10.87 -4.78 8.70
CA ALA A 123 10.03 -4.16 9.72
C ALA A 123 8.79 -5.01 9.93
N TYR A 124 8.60 -5.51 11.16
CA TYR A 124 7.50 -6.36 11.53
C TYR A 124 6.44 -5.63 12.35
N TYR A 125 5.17 -5.97 12.09
CA TYR A 125 4.00 -5.49 12.78
C TYR A 125 3.18 -6.69 13.25
N ARG A 126 3.07 -6.87 14.56
CA ARG A 126 2.31 -7.94 15.19
C ARG A 126 0.81 -7.78 14.95
N ALA A 127 0.33 -6.54 14.87
CA ALA A 127 -1.07 -6.23 14.57
C ALA A 127 -1.19 -4.87 13.89
N GLN A 128 -2.25 -4.69 13.11
CA GLN A 128 -2.59 -3.40 12.53
C GLN A 128 -3.13 -2.47 13.63
N ARG A 129 -2.48 -1.32 13.84
CA ARG A 129 -2.90 -0.32 14.82
C ARG A 129 -3.36 0.95 14.11
N PRO A 130 -4.36 1.67 14.64
CA PRO A 130 -4.70 2.99 14.13
C PRO A 130 -3.46 3.89 14.11
N GLY A 131 -3.14 4.46 12.94
CA GLY A 131 -1.98 5.32 12.75
C GLY A 131 -0.65 4.62 12.45
N VAL A 132 -0.58 3.28 12.54
CA VAL A 132 0.61 2.49 12.18
C VAL A 132 0.26 1.59 11.00
N SER A 133 0.79 1.91 9.83
CA SER A 133 0.57 1.11 8.61
C SER A 133 1.88 0.88 7.88
N VAL A 134 2.06 -0.35 7.38
CA VAL A 134 3.15 -0.67 6.47
C VAL A 134 2.93 0.10 5.17
N HIS A 135 3.80 1.06 4.87
CA HIS A 135 3.72 1.88 3.67
C HIS A 135 4.89 1.61 2.72
N SER A 136 4.69 1.95 1.45
CA SER A 136 5.75 1.84 0.45
C SER A 136 6.97 2.66 0.84
N PRO A 137 8.20 2.13 0.60
CA PRO A 137 9.42 2.93 0.67
C PRO A 137 9.35 4.21 -0.16
N LEU A 138 8.57 4.23 -1.25
CA LEU A 138 8.36 5.42 -2.09
C LEU A 138 7.88 6.64 -1.30
N HIS A 139 7.12 6.44 -0.22
CA HIS A 139 6.60 7.55 0.58
C HIS A 139 7.68 8.22 1.44
N CYS A 140 8.80 7.54 1.73
CA CYS A 140 9.90 8.07 2.53
C CYS A 140 11.12 8.49 1.69
N LEU A 141 11.20 8.11 0.41
CA LEU A 141 12.32 8.50 -0.45
C LEU A 141 12.47 10.04 -0.58
N PRO A 142 11.40 10.84 -0.79
CA PRO A 142 11.54 12.28 -0.97
C PRO A 142 12.15 12.98 0.25
N GLY A 143 11.75 12.58 1.47
CA GLY A 143 12.25 13.15 2.72
C GLY A 143 13.72 12.84 3.00
N THR A 144 14.29 11.82 2.36
CA THR A 144 15.70 11.42 2.51
C THR A 144 16.59 11.87 1.34
N GLY A 145 16.00 12.59 0.37
CA GLY A 145 16.68 13.08 -0.83
C GLY A 145 16.96 12.00 -1.88
N TRP A 146 16.28 10.86 -1.83
CA TRP A 146 16.31 9.84 -2.86
C TRP A 146 15.14 10.03 -3.83
N GLU A 147 15.40 9.89 -5.13
CA GLU A 147 14.42 9.96 -6.19
C GLU A 147 14.27 8.59 -6.85
N ALA A 148 13.04 8.18 -7.14
CA ALA A 148 12.78 6.96 -7.91
C ALA A 148 12.91 7.26 -9.41
N GLU A 149 13.77 6.51 -10.11
CA GLU A 149 13.97 6.64 -11.56
C GLU A 149 13.11 5.66 -12.35
N ASP A 150 12.92 4.45 -11.81
CA ASP A 150 12.16 3.37 -12.44
C ASP A 150 11.55 2.47 -11.38
N ALA A 151 10.37 1.92 -11.65
CA ALA A 151 9.68 1.00 -10.77
C ALA A 151 8.92 -0.06 -11.58
N ARG A 152 9.11 -1.33 -11.24
CA ARG A 152 8.34 -2.46 -11.80
C ARG A 152 8.11 -3.55 -10.77
N THR A 153 7.17 -4.44 -11.03
CA THR A 153 6.97 -5.66 -10.25
C THR A 153 7.82 -6.79 -10.81
N ILE A 154 8.39 -7.60 -9.93
CA ILE A 154 9.16 -8.80 -10.25
C ILE A 154 8.59 -9.99 -9.49
N ASP A 155 8.57 -11.15 -10.15
CA ASP A 155 8.08 -12.39 -9.59
C ASP A 155 9.25 -13.23 -9.06
N PHE A 156 9.06 -13.85 -7.89
CA PHE A 156 9.98 -14.80 -7.28
C PHE A 156 9.32 -16.18 -7.25
N ALA A 157 9.56 -16.97 -8.30
CA ALA A 157 9.14 -18.36 -8.36
C ALA A 157 9.86 -19.20 -7.28
N GLY A 158 9.13 -20.12 -6.64
CA GLY A 158 9.68 -21.08 -5.69
C GLY A 158 9.60 -20.67 -4.20
N ALA A 159 9.09 -19.48 -3.91
CA ALA A 159 8.96 -18.95 -2.55
C ALA A 159 7.49 -18.91 -2.06
N GLY A 160 6.68 -19.90 -2.44
CA GLY A 160 5.23 -19.90 -2.27
C GLY A 160 4.46 -19.47 -3.53
N ALA A 161 3.14 -19.66 -3.53
CA ALA A 161 2.28 -19.25 -4.64
C ALA A 161 2.29 -17.71 -4.77
N ASP A 162 2.67 -17.23 -5.96
CA ASP A 162 2.62 -15.81 -6.37
C ASP A 162 3.42 -14.83 -5.50
N SER A 163 4.64 -15.21 -5.07
CA SER A 163 5.54 -14.29 -4.36
C SER A 163 6.08 -13.20 -5.30
N GLN A 164 5.71 -11.95 -5.05
CA GLN A 164 6.07 -10.78 -5.85
C GLN A 164 6.75 -9.70 -5.00
N MET A 165 7.71 -8.98 -5.60
CA MET A 165 8.31 -7.78 -5.02
C MET A 165 8.29 -6.63 -6.01
N LYS A 166 8.29 -5.39 -5.51
CA LYS A 166 8.59 -4.22 -6.33
C LYS A 166 10.10 -4.02 -6.42
N ARG A 167 10.57 -3.78 -7.63
CA ARG A 167 11.93 -3.41 -7.97
C ARG A 167 11.95 -1.95 -8.35
N LEU A 168 12.80 -1.17 -7.68
CA LEU A 168 12.99 0.26 -7.88
C LEU A 168 14.46 0.57 -8.17
N ILE A 169 14.73 1.47 -9.11
CA ILE A 169 15.99 2.21 -9.13
C ILE A 169 15.78 3.51 -8.39
N VAL A 170 16.65 3.79 -7.44
CA VAL A 170 16.68 5.06 -6.73
C VAL A 170 18.02 5.76 -6.95
N ARG A 171 17.99 7.09 -7.01
CA ARG A 171 19.17 7.94 -7.15
C ARG A 171 19.20 9.01 -6.07
N LYS A 172 20.40 9.29 -5.55
CA LYS A 172 20.70 10.45 -4.72
C LYS A 172 22.05 11.01 -5.12
N ASN A 173 22.06 12.22 -5.68
CA ASN A 173 23.26 12.83 -6.28
C ASN A 173 23.89 11.90 -7.34
N LEU A 174 25.16 11.51 -7.16
CA LEU A 174 25.89 10.59 -8.03
C LEU A 174 25.67 9.11 -7.67
N ASN A 175 25.02 8.83 -6.54
CA ASN A 175 24.81 7.47 -6.06
C ASN A 175 23.50 6.91 -6.61
N ARG A 176 23.53 5.65 -7.06
CA ARG A 176 22.33 4.88 -7.41
C ARG A 176 22.27 3.60 -6.60
N ALA A 177 21.06 3.12 -6.35
CA ALA A 177 20.81 1.84 -5.72
C ALA A 177 19.62 1.15 -6.38
N VAL A 178 19.66 -0.18 -6.41
CA VAL A 178 18.51 -1.03 -6.71
C VAL A 178 17.86 -1.41 -5.39
N VAL A 179 16.55 -1.17 -5.28
CA VAL A 179 15.76 -1.51 -4.10
C VAL A 179 14.72 -2.54 -4.50
N LEU A 180 14.74 -3.69 -3.84
CA LEU A 180 13.68 -4.70 -3.95
C LEU A 180 12.87 -4.66 -2.66
N TYR A 181 11.55 -4.53 -2.71
CA TYR A 181 10.74 -4.63 -1.50
C TYR A 181 9.41 -5.34 -1.73
N GLY A 182 8.89 -5.95 -0.68
CA GLY A 182 7.59 -6.61 -0.69
C GLY A 182 6.99 -6.65 0.71
N TYR A 183 5.67 -6.84 0.75
CA TYR A 183 4.92 -7.01 1.98
C TYR A 183 4.73 -8.49 2.24
N SER A 184 5.29 -9.00 3.32
CA SER A 184 5.03 -10.36 3.77
C SER A 184 3.78 -10.39 4.64
N VAL A 185 2.75 -11.10 4.17
CA VAL A 185 1.47 -11.26 4.87
C VAL A 185 1.13 -12.73 4.86
N GLN A 186 1.19 -13.37 6.03
CA GLN A 186 0.78 -14.77 6.24
C GLN A 186 1.37 -15.76 5.22
N GLY A 187 2.69 -15.69 5.03
CA GLY A 187 3.42 -16.56 4.10
C GLY A 187 3.32 -16.17 2.61
N ARG A 188 2.63 -15.08 2.28
CA ARG A 188 2.62 -14.50 0.92
C ARG A 188 3.56 -13.31 0.88
N LEU A 189 4.30 -13.15 -0.21
CA LEU A 189 5.07 -11.94 -0.49
C LEU A 189 4.37 -11.12 -1.58
N ILE A 190 3.91 -9.92 -1.25
CA ILE A 190 3.04 -9.12 -2.11
C ILE A 190 3.77 -7.83 -2.49
N ALA A 191 3.79 -7.50 -3.79
CA ALA A 191 4.41 -6.27 -4.29
C ALA A 191 3.51 -5.03 -4.09
N ASP A 192 2.19 -5.21 -4.16
CA ASP A 192 1.23 -4.11 -4.10
C ASP A 192 0.73 -3.81 -2.68
N GLU A 193 0.73 -2.54 -2.30
CA GLU A 193 0.33 -2.09 -0.96
C GLU A 193 -1.18 -2.20 -0.73
N MET A 194 -2.00 -1.96 -1.75
CA MET A 194 -3.45 -2.06 -1.60
C MET A 194 -3.88 -3.52 -1.50
N LEU A 195 -3.25 -4.38 -2.30
CA LEU A 195 -3.48 -5.81 -2.24
C LEU A 195 -3.06 -6.39 -0.89
N SER A 196 -1.92 -5.96 -0.32
CA SER A 196 -1.49 -6.41 1.00
C SER A 196 -2.49 -6.01 2.10
N LYS A 197 -3.04 -4.79 2.05
CA LYS A 197 -4.13 -4.36 2.97
C LYS A 197 -5.41 -5.18 2.81
N LEU A 198 -5.78 -5.55 1.58
CA LEU A 198 -6.95 -6.38 1.33
C LEU A 198 -6.77 -7.80 1.89
N TRP A 199 -5.58 -8.38 1.72
CA TRP A 199 -5.25 -9.68 2.31
C TRP A 199 -5.25 -9.63 3.85
N LEU A 200 -4.69 -8.59 4.45
CA LEU A 200 -4.72 -8.39 5.90
C LEU A 200 -6.16 -8.31 6.42
N LEU A 201 -7.04 -7.57 5.74
CA LEU A 201 -8.45 -7.50 6.11
C LEU A 201 -9.14 -8.87 6.02
N ARG A 202 -8.95 -9.56 4.90
CA ARG A 202 -9.52 -10.90 4.69
C ARG A 202 -9.05 -11.88 5.76
N ASP A 203 -7.76 -11.90 6.03
CA ASP A 203 -7.18 -12.88 6.94
C ASP A 203 -7.48 -12.54 8.40
N ARG A 204 -7.68 -11.25 8.74
CA ARG A 204 -8.24 -10.85 10.04
C ARG A 204 -9.64 -11.43 10.24
N ILE A 205 -10.49 -11.37 9.21
CA ILE A 205 -11.85 -11.91 9.27
C ILE A 205 -11.84 -13.45 9.33
N GLN A 206 -11.01 -14.10 8.53
CA GLN A 206 -11.01 -15.57 8.38
C GLN A 206 -10.22 -16.30 9.48
N ARG A 207 -9.11 -15.72 9.93
CA ARG A 207 -8.12 -16.38 10.80
C ARG A 207 -7.81 -15.60 12.09
N GLY A 208 -8.38 -14.40 12.27
CA GLY A 208 -8.06 -13.55 13.42
C GLY A 208 -6.63 -12.99 13.42
N ARG A 209 -5.90 -13.09 12.31
CA ARG A 209 -4.50 -12.69 12.17
C ARG A 209 -4.37 -11.37 11.40
N GLY A 210 -3.55 -10.45 11.91
CA GLY A 210 -3.30 -9.12 11.31
C GLY A 210 -1.82 -8.77 11.22
N ASP A 211 -0.95 -9.76 11.36
CA ASP A 211 0.49 -9.61 11.34
C ASP A 211 1.03 -9.44 9.90
N ALA A 212 2.02 -8.56 9.74
CA ALA A 212 2.62 -8.22 8.46
C ALA A 212 4.08 -7.76 8.62
N ALA A 213 4.89 -7.93 7.58
CA ALA A 213 6.21 -7.33 7.53
C ALA A 213 6.51 -6.63 6.20
N LEU A 214 7.27 -5.54 6.25
CA LEU A 214 7.96 -4.99 5.09
C LEU A 214 9.33 -5.65 4.99
N VAL A 215 9.61 -6.28 3.86
CA VAL A 215 10.95 -6.81 3.54
C VAL A 215 11.54 -5.93 2.46
N ARG A 216 12.74 -5.41 2.69
CA ARG A 216 13.45 -4.52 1.75
C ARG A 216 14.91 -4.93 1.63
N VAL A 217 15.35 -5.03 0.39
CA VAL A 217 16.73 -5.30 -0.02
C VAL A 217 17.24 -4.08 -0.77
N VAL A 218 18.42 -3.59 -0.39
CA VAL A 218 19.06 -2.44 -1.04
C VAL A 218 20.43 -2.85 -1.54
N VAL A 219 20.70 -2.61 -2.82
CA VAL A 219 21.98 -2.92 -3.46
C VAL A 219 22.57 -1.67 -4.10
N PRO A 220 23.73 -1.17 -3.62
CA PRO A 220 24.43 -0.07 -4.25
C PRO A 220 24.85 -0.41 -5.69
N VAL A 221 24.72 0.56 -6.60
CA VAL A 221 25.20 0.42 -7.98
C VAL A 221 26.66 0.86 -8.05
N THR A 222 27.60 -0.09 -8.03
CA THR A 222 29.06 0.17 -8.15
C THR A 222 29.59 -0.03 -9.58
N GLY A 223 28.73 -0.40 -10.52
CA GLY A 223 29.03 -0.67 -11.92
C GLY A 223 27.79 -0.43 -12.77
N THR A 224 27.20 -1.50 -13.31
CA THR A 224 25.91 -1.40 -14.03
C THR A 224 24.73 -1.71 -13.11
N ILE A 225 23.58 -1.14 -13.46
CA ILE A 225 22.32 -1.37 -12.74
C ILE A 225 21.92 -2.85 -12.82
N GLU A 226 22.15 -3.49 -13.96
CA GLU A 226 21.82 -4.90 -14.19
C GLU A 226 22.66 -5.81 -13.31
N ALA A 227 23.93 -5.47 -13.07
CA ALA A 227 24.78 -6.21 -12.14
C ALA A 227 24.28 -6.10 -10.70
N ALA A 228 23.93 -4.89 -10.25
CA ALA A 228 23.34 -4.67 -8.93
C ALA A 228 22.00 -5.39 -8.77
N GLU A 229 21.16 -5.36 -9.81
CA GLU A 229 19.88 -6.07 -9.80
C GLU A 229 20.07 -7.59 -9.74
N ARG A 230 20.96 -8.17 -10.56
CA ARG A 230 21.27 -9.61 -10.49
C ARG A 230 21.74 -10.03 -9.10
N ARG A 231 22.59 -9.23 -8.47
CA ARG A 231 23.07 -9.45 -7.10
C ARG A 231 21.93 -9.41 -6.09
N GLY A 232 21.05 -8.40 -6.17
CA GLY A 232 19.88 -8.29 -5.30
C GLY A 232 18.92 -9.46 -5.46
N LEU A 233 18.65 -9.88 -6.70
CA LEU A 233 17.81 -11.04 -7.00
C LEU A 233 18.42 -12.33 -6.48
N ALA A 234 19.73 -12.53 -6.64
CA ALA A 234 20.45 -13.70 -6.14
C ALA A 234 20.36 -13.78 -4.61
N PHE A 235 20.76 -12.72 -3.91
CA PHE A 235 20.62 -12.63 -2.45
C PHE A 235 19.18 -12.86 -2.00
N THR A 236 18.20 -12.29 -2.71
CA THR A 236 16.78 -12.47 -2.38
C THR A 236 16.34 -13.92 -2.46
N ARG A 237 16.74 -14.65 -3.50
CA ARG A 237 16.45 -16.08 -3.60
C ARG A 237 17.05 -16.88 -2.44
N ASP A 238 18.24 -16.49 -1.99
CA ASP A 238 18.95 -17.21 -0.92
C ASP A 238 18.35 -16.93 0.47
N PHE A 239 17.93 -15.69 0.78
CA PHE A 239 17.41 -15.36 2.11
C PHE A 239 15.90 -15.63 2.26
N LEU A 240 15.13 -15.55 1.17
CA LEU A 240 13.67 -15.55 1.23
C LEU A 240 13.08 -16.79 1.94
N PRO A 241 13.62 -18.02 1.79
CA PRO A 241 13.16 -19.18 2.56
C PRO A 241 13.20 -18.96 4.08
N TYR A 242 14.24 -18.32 4.61
CA TYR A 242 14.36 -18.03 6.05
C TYR A 242 13.29 -17.05 6.52
N VAL A 243 12.98 -16.03 5.71
CA VAL A 243 11.97 -15.03 6.07
C VAL A 243 10.56 -15.61 5.98
N LEU A 244 10.29 -16.47 5.01
CA LEU A 244 8.98 -17.10 4.88
C LEU A 244 8.71 -18.13 6.00
N GLN A 245 9.74 -18.82 6.47
CA GLN A 245 9.65 -19.73 7.63
C GLN A 245 9.33 -19.00 8.94
N LEU A 246 9.62 -17.71 9.06
CA LEU A 246 9.23 -16.93 10.25
C LEU A 246 7.72 -16.73 10.34
N TRP A 247 6.97 -16.97 9.26
CA TRP A 247 5.52 -16.73 9.17
C TRP A 247 4.66 -17.99 9.17
N SER A 248 5.29 -19.17 9.02
CA SER A 248 4.65 -20.49 9.05
C SER A 248 4.44 -20.96 10.47
#